data_AF-A0A7S2NKM5-F1
#
_entry.id   AF-A0A7S2NKM5-F1
#
_cell.length_a   1.000
_cell.length_b   1.000
_cell.length_c   1.000
_cell.angle_alpha   90.00
_cell.angle_beta   90.00
_cell.angle_gamma   90.00
#
_symmetry.space_group_name_H-M   'P 1'
#
loop_
_entity.id
_entity.type
_entity.pdbx_description
1 polymer ?
#
loop_
_entity_poly.entity_id
_entity_poly.type
_entity_poly.pdbx_seq_one_letter_code
_entity_poly.pdbx_strand_id
1 'polypeptide(L)'
;GAWPTKDAIGSHGLCGDPVQQMPEPTRLSDESYLVPTPVQRTYHAGQTVEFVVGVSTHHMGHYEFRICDRALDHETLTSVREGQACLNEHILQRAPLDASCVPDDPRGDCQPIDEAHPGR
;
A
#
# COMPACT_ATOMS: atom_id res chain seq x y z
N GLY A 1 22.33 1.02 3.48
CA GLY A 1 20.98 0.45 3.60
C GLY A 1 20.27 0.60 2.26
N ALA A 2 19.29 -0.24 1.98
CA ALA A 2 18.32 0.02 0.90
C ALA A 2 17.27 1.02 1.42
N TRP A 3 16.74 1.87 0.56
CA TRP A 3 15.57 2.68 0.90
C TRP A 3 14.35 1.77 1.10
N PRO A 4 13.38 2.15 1.96
CA PRO A 4 12.15 1.39 2.13
C PRO A 4 11.46 1.13 0.78
N THR A 5 11.30 -0.13 0.41
CA THR A 5 10.58 -0.55 -0.79
C THR A 5 10.14 -2.01 -0.69
N LYS A 6 9.02 -2.34 -1.34
CA LYS A 6 8.51 -3.72 -1.49
C LYS A 6 9.53 -4.71 -2.04
N ASP A 7 10.50 -4.22 -2.82
CA ASP A 7 11.53 -5.05 -3.46
C ASP A 7 12.72 -5.35 -2.53
N ALA A 8 12.82 -4.61 -1.41
CA ALA A 8 13.80 -4.78 -0.36
C ALA A 8 13.09 -5.25 0.92
N ILE A 9 12.59 -6.49 0.90
CA ILE A 9 11.84 -7.10 2.01
C ILE A 9 12.62 -6.96 3.33
N GLY A 10 11.96 -6.41 4.36
CA GLY A 10 12.56 -6.15 5.67
C GLY A 10 13.31 -4.81 5.79
N SER A 11 13.32 -3.98 4.74
CA SER A 11 13.77 -2.58 4.83
C SER A 11 12.77 -1.67 5.56
N HIS A 12 11.56 -2.16 5.82
CA HIS A 12 10.49 -1.55 6.60
C HIS A 12 9.50 -2.65 7.06
N GLY A 13 8.67 -2.35 8.06
CA GLY A 13 7.52 -3.19 8.43
C GLY A 13 6.44 -3.24 7.35
N LEU A 14 5.69 -4.33 7.27
CA LEU A 14 4.62 -4.53 6.27
C LEU A 14 3.50 -3.48 6.41
N CYS A 15 3.22 -3.06 7.63
CA CYS A 15 2.14 -2.13 7.96
C CYS A 15 2.65 -0.71 8.29
N GLY A 16 3.91 -0.40 7.97
CA GLY A 16 4.46 0.96 8.08
C GLY A 16 4.73 1.42 9.50
N ASP A 17 5.18 0.51 10.39
CA ASP A 17 5.61 0.84 11.74
C ASP A 17 6.54 2.08 11.76
N PRO A 18 6.28 3.08 12.62
CA PRO A 18 7.08 4.28 12.68
C PRO A 18 8.42 3.98 13.31
N VAL A 19 9.48 4.24 12.56
CA VAL A 19 10.89 4.02 12.97
C VAL A 19 11.59 5.33 13.31
N GLN A 20 10.89 6.45 13.17
CA GLN A 20 11.40 7.73 13.65
C GLN A 20 11.50 7.68 15.17
N GLN A 21 12.73 7.71 15.69
CA GLN A 21 13.05 7.63 17.13
C GLN A 21 12.77 6.25 17.76
N MET A 22 12.47 5.23 16.96
CA MET A 22 12.23 3.85 17.39
C MET A 22 13.17 2.91 16.61
N PRO A 23 13.59 1.77 17.19
CA PRO A 23 14.35 0.79 16.43
C PRO A 23 13.48 0.16 15.33
N GLU A 24 14.10 -0.21 14.21
CA GLU A 24 13.48 -1.04 13.18
C GLU A 24 13.03 -2.38 13.78
N PRO A 25 11.81 -2.87 13.47
CA PRO A 25 11.36 -4.17 13.91
C PRO A 25 12.23 -5.27 13.31
N THR A 26 12.72 -6.19 14.14
CA THR A 26 13.59 -7.30 13.70
C THR A 26 12.84 -8.61 13.51
N ARG A 27 11.62 -8.70 14.07
CA ARG A 27 10.72 -9.85 14.01
C ARG A 27 9.31 -9.35 13.70
N LEU A 28 8.48 -10.22 13.12
CA LEU A 28 7.06 -9.91 12.86
C LEU A 28 6.33 -9.47 14.14
N SER A 29 6.60 -10.12 15.26
CA SER A 29 6.00 -9.79 16.56
C SER A 29 6.38 -8.40 17.09
N ASP A 30 7.41 -7.77 16.53
CA ASP A 30 7.84 -6.43 16.90
C ASP A 30 7.09 -5.35 16.08
N GLU A 31 6.38 -5.73 15.01
CA GLU A 31 5.54 -4.84 14.19
C GLU A 31 4.21 -4.58 14.91
N SER A 32 4.13 -3.44 15.59
CA SER A 32 2.98 -3.01 16.40
C SER A 32 1.70 -2.85 15.57
N TYR A 33 1.83 -2.54 14.27
CA TYR A 33 0.70 -2.37 13.36
C TYR A 33 0.37 -3.61 12.53
N LEU A 34 1.16 -4.69 12.64
CA LEU A 34 0.88 -5.98 11.99
C LEU A 34 -0.05 -6.85 12.84
N VAL A 35 -1.16 -6.26 13.26
CA VAL A 35 -2.20 -6.90 14.07
C VAL A 35 -3.56 -6.56 13.46
N PRO A 36 -4.38 -7.55 13.06
CA PRO A 36 -5.70 -7.29 12.51
C PRO A 36 -6.58 -6.49 13.48
N THR A 37 -7.29 -5.50 12.93
CA THR A 37 -8.29 -4.72 13.65
C THR A 37 -9.70 -5.08 13.17
N PRO A 38 -10.77 -4.71 13.89
CA PRO A 38 -12.13 -4.90 13.39
C PRO A 38 -12.31 -4.25 12.01
N VAL A 39 -13.08 -4.91 11.15
CA VAL A 39 -13.36 -4.43 9.79
C VAL A 39 -13.93 -3.01 9.84
N GLN A 40 -13.25 -2.06 9.18
CA GLN A 40 -13.64 -0.66 9.14
C GLN A 40 -14.64 -0.35 8.01
N ARG A 41 -14.54 -1.10 6.89
CA ARG A 41 -15.40 -0.95 5.70
C ARG A 41 -15.53 -2.28 4.97
N THR A 42 -16.63 -2.49 4.27
CA THR A 42 -16.89 -3.68 3.45
C THR A 42 -17.13 -3.26 2.01
N TYR A 43 -16.61 -4.05 1.07
CA TYR A 43 -16.73 -3.82 -0.37
C TYR A 43 -17.16 -5.11 -1.07
N HIS A 44 -17.61 -4.98 -2.30
CA HIS A 44 -17.86 -6.10 -3.20
C HIS A 44 -16.69 -6.31 -4.15
N ALA A 45 -16.46 -7.56 -4.58
CA ALA A 45 -15.45 -7.87 -5.58
C ALA A 45 -15.70 -7.07 -6.87
N GLY A 46 -14.65 -6.43 -7.40
CA GLY A 46 -14.72 -5.58 -8.59
C GLY A 46 -15.28 -4.17 -8.35
N GLN A 47 -15.65 -3.82 -7.12
CA GLN A 47 -16.07 -2.47 -6.78
C GLN A 47 -14.91 -1.46 -6.94
N THR A 48 -15.17 -0.33 -7.59
CA THR A 48 -14.28 0.84 -7.52
C THR A 48 -14.40 1.46 -6.13
N VAL A 49 -13.25 1.63 -5.46
CA VAL A 49 -13.17 2.17 -4.10
C VAL A 49 -12.30 3.41 -4.06
N GLU A 50 -12.58 4.29 -3.12
CA GLU A 50 -11.82 5.53 -2.89
C GLU A 50 -10.86 5.37 -1.72
N PHE A 51 -9.60 5.79 -1.93
CA PHE A 51 -8.59 5.93 -0.89
C PHE A 51 -8.16 7.39 -0.80
N VAL A 52 -8.25 7.97 0.40
CA VAL A 52 -7.80 9.34 0.66
C VAL A 52 -6.46 9.29 1.37
N VAL A 53 -5.40 9.78 0.70
CA VAL A 53 -4.04 9.85 1.25
C VAL A 53 -3.75 11.27 1.73
N GLY A 54 -3.41 11.42 3.01
CA GLY A 54 -2.94 12.70 3.55
C GLY A 54 -1.48 12.95 3.19
N VAL A 55 -1.19 14.05 2.49
CA VAL A 55 0.17 14.44 2.09
C VAL A 55 0.59 15.71 2.82
N SER A 56 1.60 15.60 3.69
CA SER A 56 2.15 16.76 4.42
C SER A 56 3.41 17.34 3.77
N THR A 57 4.08 16.56 2.92
CA THR A 57 5.32 16.93 2.24
C THR A 57 5.28 16.39 0.81
N HIS A 58 5.54 17.25 -0.17
CA HIS A 58 5.50 16.88 -1.58
C HIS A 58 6.82 16.25 -2.02
N HIS A 59 6.82 14.93 -2.14
CA HIS A 59 7.88 14.17 -2.79
C HIS A 59 7.41 13.68 -4.16
N MET A 60 8.34 13.55 -5.11
CA MET A 60 8.03 12.92 -6.40
C MET A 60 7.85 11.41 -6.19
N GLY A 61 6.99 10.80 -6.99
CA GLY A 61 6.72 9.36 -6.95
C GLY A 61 5.26 9.05 -7.25
N HIS A 62 4.84 7.86 -6.83
CA HIS A 62 3.48 7.37 -7.00
C HIS A 62 3.06 6.54 -5.79
N TYR A 63 1.76 6.30 -5.67
CA TYR A 63 1.20 5.38 -4.68
C TYR A 63 0.76 4.09 -5.37
N GLU A 64 0.89 2.98 -4.68
CA GLU A 64 0.36 1.68 -5.12
C GLU A 64 -0.42 1.08 -3.96
N PHE A 65 -1.60 0.55 -4.26
CA PHE A 65 -2.43 -0.13 -3.27
C PHE A 65 -2.43 -1.62 -3.55
N ARG A 66 -2.38 -2.42 -2.49
CA ARG A 66 -2.28 -3.87 -2.55
C ARG A 66 -3.23 -4.49 -1.55
N ILE A 67 -3.76 -5.67 -1.88
CA ILE A 67 -4.59 -6.46 -0.98
C ILE A 67 -3.98 -7.85 -0.85
N CYS A 68 -4.04 -8.41 0.36
CA CYS A 68 -3.82 -9.83 0.60
C CYS A 68 -5.20 -10.47 0.81
N ASP A 69 -5.40 -11.68 0.30
CA ASP A 69 -6.69 -12.41 0.39
C ASP A 69 -6.96 -12.99 1.79
N ARG A 70 -6.04 -12.79 2.72
CA ARG A 70 -6.11 -13.13 4.14
C ARG A 70 -5.60 -11.97 5.00
N ALA A 71 -5.93 -12.01 6.29
CA ALA A 71 -5.45 -11.02 7.24
C ALA A 71 -3.90 -11.04 7.31
N LEU A 72 -3.30 -9.86 7.36
CA LEU A 72 -1.89 -9.71 7.72
C LEU A 72 -1.79 -9.67 9.24
N ASP A 73 -1.20 -10.71 9.81
CA ASP A 73 -1.15 -10.91 11.26
C ASP A 73 0.19 -11.55 11.64
N HIS A 74 0.91 -10.93 12.58
CA HIS A 74 2.18 -11.46 13.05
C HIS A 74 2.05 -12.85 13.71
N GLU A 75 0.86 -13.25 14.19
CA GLU A 75 0.65 -14.57 14.79
C GLU A 75 0.51 -15.68 13.74
N THR A 76 0.04 -15.34 12.53
CA THR A 76 -0.25 -16.33 11.46
C THR A 76 0.77 -16.33 10.34
N LEU A 77 1.45 -15.21 10.11
CA LEU A 77 2.51 -15.10 9.10
C LEU A 77 3.79 -15.78 9.59
N THR A 78 4.43 -16.52 8.69
CA THR A 78 5.72 -17.19 8.95
C THR A 78 6.92 -16.29 8.65
N SER A 79 6.73 -15.23 7.84
CA SER A 79 7.78 -14.24 7.55
C SER A 79 7.23 -12.95 6.91
N VAL A 80 7.99 -11.86 6.99
CA VAL A 80 7.72 -10.60 6.25
C VAL A 80 7.63 -10.87 4.74
N ARG A 81 8.44 -11.80 4.24
CA ARG A 81 8.44 -12.22 2.84
C ARG A 81 7.10 -12.82 2.42
N GLU A 82 6.50 -13.64 3.27
CA GLU A 82 5.19 -14.22 3.01
C GLU A 82 4.11 -13.15 2.91
N GLY A 83 4.07 -12.21 3.85
CA GLY A 83 3.10 -11.11 3.81
C GLY A 83 3.29 -10.21 2.58
N GLN A 84 4.53 -9.84 2.26
CA GLN A 84 4.82 -9.05 1.06
C GLN A 84 4.48 -9.79 -0.23
N ALA A 85 4.71 -11.11 -0.28
CA ALA A 85 4.34 -11.94 -1.43
C ALA A 85 2.82 -11.93 -1.64
N CYS A 86 2.03 -12.12 -0.56
CA CYS A 86 0.57 -12.06 -0.64
C CYS A 86 0.07 -10.71 -1.17
N LEU A 87 0.60 -9.59 -0.66
CA LEU A 87 0.27 -8.25 -1.16
C LEU A 87 0.63 -8.06 -2.64
N ASN A 88 1.70 -8.70 -3.10
CA ASN A 88 2.13 -8.59 -4.50
C ASN A 88 1.25 -9.40 -5.47
N GLU A 89 0.41 -10.32 -4.98
CA GLU A 89 -0.54 -11.07 -5.81
C GLU A 89 -1.71 -10.20 -6.30
N HIS A 90 -2.12 -9.21 -5.50
CA HIS A 90 -3.24 -8.32 -5.83
C HIS A 90 -2.86 -6.85 -5.71
N ILE A 91 -2.16 -6.35 -6.74
CA ILE A 91 -1.96 -4.91 -6.95
C ILE A 91 -3.25 -4.33 -7.52
N LEU A 92 -3.83 -3.35 -6.82
CA LEU A 92 -5.03 -2.66 -7.28
C LEU A 92 -4.67 -1.74 -8.45
N GLN A 93 -5.54 -1.74 -9.45
CA GLN A 93 -5.42 -0.84 -10.60
C GLN A 93 -6.17 0.46 -10.32
N ARG A 94 -5.66 1.56 -10.90
CA ARG A 94 -6.39 2.83 -10.88
C ARG A 94 -7.70 2.68 -11.64
N ALA A 95 -8.74 3.33 -11.11
CA ALA A 95 -10.01 3.43 -11.81
C ALA A 95 -9.83 4.23 -13.12
N PRO A 96 -10.72 4.03 -14.12
CA PRO A 96 -10.76 4.90 -15.28
C PRO A 96 -10.86 6.38 -14.87
N LEU A 97 -10.18 7.25 -15.62
CA LEU A 97 -10.27 8.69 -15.40
C LEU A 97 -11.72 9.14 -15.58
N ASP A 98 -12.13 10.11 -14.76
CA ASP A 98 -13.40 10.78 -14.95
C ASP A 98 -13.42 11.51 -16.31
N ALA A 99 -14.58 11.52 -16.97
CA ALA A 99 -14.72 12.16 -18.28
C ALA A 99 -14.48 13.68 -18.25
N SER A 100 -14.50 14.31 -17.07
CA SER A 100 -14.17 15.72 -16.87
C SER A 100 -12.68 16.02 -16.77
N CYS A 101 -11.81 15.01 -16.75
CA CYS A 101 -10.37 15.23 -16.69
C CYS A 101 -9.89 15.92 -17.98
N VAL A 102 -9.02 16.92 -17.82
CA VAL A 102 -8.42 17.70 -18.92
C VAL A 102 -6.90 17.53 -18.94
N PRO A 103 -6.22 17.86 -20.05
CA PRO A 103 -4.75 17.94 -20.05
C PRO A 103 -4.24 18.88 -18.94
N ASP A 104 -3.18 18.46 -18.24
CA ASP A 104 -2.56 19.17 -17.11
C ASP A 104 -3.52 19.48 -15.93
N ASP A 105 -4.53 18.63 -15.71
CA ASP A 105 -5.46 18.78 -14.59
C ASP A 105 -4.73 18.71 -13.24
N PRO A 106 -4.98 19.64 -12.30
CA PRO A 106 -4.33 19.62 -10.99
C PRO A 106 -4.88 18.54 -10.04
N ARG A 107 -6.01 17.90 -10.36
CA ARG A 107 -6.60 16.84 -9.53
C ARG A 107 -5.76 15.57 -9.62
N GLY A 108 -5.48 14.96 -8.47
CA GLY A 108 -4.73 13.70 -8.38
C GLY A 108 -5.37 12.56 -9.19
N ASP A 109 -6.71 12.46 -9.15
CA ASP A 109 -7.43 11.40 -9.88
C ASP A 109 -7.38 11.58 -11.39
N CYS A 110 -7.05 12.77 -11.88
CA CYS A 110 -6.94 13.07 -13.31
C CYS A 110 -5.53 12.92 -13.87
N GLN A 111 -4.56 12.48 -13.06
CA GLN A 111 -3.21 12.22 -13.58
C GLN A 111 -3.24 11.06 -14.60
N PRO A 112 -2.46 11.12 -15.69
CA PRO A 112 -2.44 10.07 -16.71
C PRO A 112 -2.25 8.67 -16.12
N ILE A 113 -2.87 7.65 -16.72
CA ILE A 113 -2.66 6.25 -16.33
C ILE A 113 -1.42 5.73 -17.06
N ASP A 114 -0.48 5.14 -16.31
CA ASP A 114 0.65 4.45 -16.90
C ASP A 114 0.20 3.07 -17.42
N GLU A 115 0.08 2.91 -18.73
CA GLU A 115 -0.38 1.66 -19.34
C GLU A 115 0.53 0.46 -19.03
N ALA A 116 1.83 0.69 -18.80
CA ALA A 116 2.76 -0.38 -18.43
C ALA A 116 2.63 -0.76 -16.94
N HIS A 117 2.05 0.12 -16.12
CA HIS A 117 1.91 -0.06 -14.69
C HIS A 117 0.56 0.52 -14.21
N PRO A 118 -0.57 -0.11 -14.54
CA PRO A 118 -1.89 0.46 -14.31
C PRO A 118 -2.28 0.62 -12.82
N GLY A 119 -1.45 0.16 -11.89
CA GLY A 119 -1.59 0.36 -10.45
C GLY A 119 -0.95 1.64 -9.90
N ARG A 120 -0.30 2.45 -10.75
CA ARG A 120 0.32 3.73 -10.38
C ARG A 120 -0.21 4.91 -11.20
#